data_AF-A0AA92UI77-F1
#
_entry.id   AF-A0AA92UI77-F1
#
_cell.length_a   1.000
_cell.length_b   1.000
_cell.length_c   1.000
_cell.angle_alpha   90.00
_cell.angle_beta   90.00
_cell.angle_gamma   90.00
#
_symmetry.space_group_name_H-M   'P 1'
#
loop_
_entity.id
_entity.type
_entity.pdbx_description
1 polymer ?
#
loop_
_entity_poly.entity_id
_entity_poly.type
_entity_poly.pdbx_seq_one_letter_code
_entity_poly.pdbx_strand_id
1 'polypeptide(L)'
;SLHGEEGKDKQKVQGLTAKQRKARYTEDHEGQAVKERVDEYLMKKTDKAIDMVKYAIKRGVRFDYLLVDSWFTNTKLVRFISSRHIKCHLLGMIKLGKTNYATKHGKMNAKQIIKHLQKEKACKHNKILRCTYCTMDVKLDGVPVRLFFCKRGRKGNWNGLLTTDLSLSFLEAYRIYARRWATEVAY
;
A
#
# COMPACT_ATOMS: atom_id res chain seq x y z
N SER A 1 0.32 -15.92 4.55
CA SER A 1 -1.09 -15.80 4.16
C SER A 1 -1.41 -16.90 3.16
N LEU A 2 -2.36 -17.79 3.49
CA LEU A 2 -2.90 -18.80 2.59
C LEU A 2 -3.96 -18.12 1.72
N HIS A 3 -3.61 -17.69 0.51
CA HIS A 3 -4.56 -17.17 -0.49
C HIS A 3 -4.33 -17.89 -1.81
N GLY A 4 -5.41 -18.34 -2.44
CA GLY A 4 -5.37 -19.03 -3.71
C GLY A 4 -5.32 -18.06 -4.88
N GLU A 5 -4.19 -17.40 -5.09
CA GLU A 5 -4.01 -16.55 -6.26
C GLU A 5 -3.66 -17.38 -7.49
N GLU A 6 -4.33 -17.11 -8.61
CA GLU A 6 -3.93 -17.70 -9.89
C GLU A 6 -2.51 -17.23 -10.26
N GLY A 7 -1.57 -18.18 -10.28
CA GLY A 7 -0.21 -17.94 -10.72
C GLY A 7 -0.14 -17.70 -12.23
N LYS A 8 0.99 -17.16 -12.70
CA LYS A 8 1.25 -16.98 -14.15
C LYS A 8 1.36 -18.32 -14.89
N ASP A 9 1.72 -19.38 -14.17
CA ASP A 9 1.83 -20.73 -14.71
C ASP A 9 0.45 -21.40 -14.76
N LYS A 10 -0.05 -21.57 -15.98
CA LYS A 10 -1.35 -22.23 -16.22
C LYS A 10 -1.35 -23.72 -15.84
N GLN A 11 -0.18 -24.37 -15.78
CA GLN A 11 -0.08 -25.77 -15.39
C GLN A 11 -0.16 -25.95 -13.86
N LYS A 12 0.12 -24.88 -13.10
CA LYS A 12 0.05 -24.84 -11.63
C LYS A 12 -0.92 -23.76 -11.15
N VAL A 13 -2.21 -23.95 -11.42
CA VAL A 13 -3.25 -23.03 -10.91
C VAL A 13 -3.17 -22.98 -9.39
N GLN A 14 -3.04 -21.77 -8.84
CA GLN A 14 -2.80 -21.50 -7.42
C GLN A 14 -1.53 -22.15 -6.84
N GLY A 15 -0.52 -22.39 -7.69
CA GLY A 15 0.73 -23.03 -7.29
C GLY A 15 0.62 -24.53 -7.05
N LEU A 16 -0.54 -25.13 -7.29
CA LEU A 16 -0.77 -26.57 -7.10
C LEU A 16 -0.83 -27.33 -8.42
N THR A 17 -0.23 -28.53 -8.42
CA THR A 17 -0.43 -29.53 -9.47
C THR A 17 -1.87 -30.04 -9.47
N ALA A 18 -2.31 -30.67 -10.57
CA ALA A 18 -3.65 -31.27 -10.66
C ALA A 18 -3.92 -32.29 -9.54
N LYS A 19 -2.91 -33.10 -9.17
CA LYS A 19 -3.00 -34.07 -8.07
C LYS A 19 -3.22 -33.39 -6.72
N GLN A 20 -2.44 -32.36 -6.42
CA GLN A 20 -2.57 -31.58 -5.17
C GLN A 20 -3.90 -30.81 -5.09
N ARG A 21 -4.44 -30.36 -6.23
CA ARG A 21 -5.73 -29.66 -6.26
C ARG A 21 -6.90 -30.61 -5.98
N LYS A 22 -6.88 -31.83 -6.55
CA LYS A 22 -7.87 -32.87 -6.23
C LYS A 22 -7.81 -33.29 -4.76
N ALA A 23 -6.61 -33.33 -4.18
CA ALA A 23 -6.43 -33.67 -2.77
C ALA A 23 -6.77 -32.52 -1.78
N ARG A 24 -7.17 -31.33 -2.27
CA ARG A 24 -7.42 -30.16 -1.40
C ARG A 24 -8.71 -30.29 -0.58
N TYR A 25 -9.67 -31.06 -1.07
CA TYR A 25 -10.96 -31.32 -0.43
C TYR A 25 -11.11 -32.82 -0.16
N THR A 26 -10.10 -33.43 0.46
CA THR A 26 -10.13 -34.87 0.82
C THR A 26 -11.08 -35.20 1.96
N GLU A 27 -11.43 -34.22 2.77
CA GLU A 27 -12.42 -34.35 3.84
C GLU A 27 -13.62 -33.44 3.53
N ASP A 28 -14.83 -33.99 3.64
CA ASP A 28 -16.07 -33.27 3.36
C ASP A 28 -16.46 -32.47 4.61
N HIS A 29 -15.99 -31.22 4.66
CA HIS A 29 -16.35 -30.29 5.71
C HIS A 29 -17.49 -29.40 5.22
N GLU A 30 -18.70 -29.65 5.72
CA GLU A 30 -19.86 -28.80 5.43
C GLU A 30 -20.09 -27.77 6.56
N GLY A 31 -20.58 -26.58 6.19
CA GLY A 31 -20.98 -25.55 7.15
C GLY A 31 -20.64 -24.12 6.74
N GLN A 32 -21.30 -23.15 7.37
CA GLN A 32 -21.13 -21.73 7.06
C GLN A 32 -19.67 -21.26 7.22
N ALA A 33 -18.99 -21.68 8.29
CA ALA A 33 -17.60 -21.31 8.55
C ALA A 33 -16.62 -21.83 7.48
N VAL A 34 -16.88 -23.02 6.91
CA VAL A 34 -16.07 -23.58 5.83
C VAL A 34 -16.27 -22.79 4.55
N LYS A 35 -17.52 -22.48 4.22
CA LYS A 35 -17.86 -21.66 3.04
C LYS A 35 -17.24 -20.27 3.12
N GLU A 36 -17.36 -19.60 4.27
CA GLU A 36 -16.73 -18.31 4.52
C GLU A 36 -15.21 -18.38 4.32
N ARG A 37 -14.56 -19.44 4.81
CA ARG A 37 -13.12 -19.62 4.67
C ARG A 37 -12.67 -19.89 3.22
N VAL A 38 -13.47 -20.62 2.45
CA VAL A 38 -13.22 -20.85 1.01
C VAL A 38 -13.38 -19.54 0.23
N ASP A 39 -14.43 -18.77 0.52
CA ASP A 39 -14.66 -17.48 -0.13
C ASP A 39 -13.54 -16.48 0.20
N GLU A 40 -13.09 -16.45 1.45
CA GLU A 40 -11.93 -15.64 1.87
C GLU A 40 -10.63 -16.05 1.16
N TYR A 41 -10.42 -17.35 0.96
CA TYR A 41 -9.22 -17.88 0.29
C TYR A 41 -9.15 -17.48 -1.19
N LEU A 42 -10.31 -17.34 -1.84
CA LEU A 42 -10.44 -16.95 -3.25
C LEU A 42 -10.52 -15.43 -3.45
N MET A 43 -10.71 -14.66 -2.37
CA MET A 43 -10.81 -13.22 -2.43
C MET A 43 -9.47 -12.57 -2.84
N LYS A 44 -9.55 -11.46 -3.58
CA LYS A 44 -8.36 -10.65 -3.87
C LYS A 44 -7.80 -10.09 -2.56
N LYS A 45 -6.49 -10.23 -2.35
CA LYS A 45 -5.78 -9.72 -1.15
C LYS A 45 -6.11 -8.25 -0.83
N THR A 46 -6.25 -7.43 -1.85
CA THR A 46 -6.59 -6.00 -1.69
C THR A 46 -7.99 -5.78 -1.14
N ASP A 47 -8.96 -6.59 -1.58
CA ASP A 47 -10.34 -6.48 -1.12
C ASP A 47 -10.44 -7.08 0.30
N LYS A 48 -9.76 -8.20 0.58
CA LYS A 48 -9.67 -8.77 1.92
C LYS A 48 -9.03 -7.82 2.93
N ALA A 49 -7.97 -7.10 2.54
CA ALA A 49 -7.35 -6.09 3.40
C ALA A 49 -8.33 -4.96 3.76
N ILE A 50 -9.15 -4.50 2.80
CA ILE A 50 -10.20 -3.51 3.07
C ILE A 50 -11.22 -4.07 4.07
N ASP A 51 -11.65 -5.32 3.92
CA ASP A 51 -12.60 -5.95 4.84
C ASP A 51 -12.03 -6.16 6.24
N MET A 52 -10.75 -6.49 6.37
CA MET A 52 -10.06 -6.52 7.66
C MET A 52 -10.10 -5.15 8.35
N VAL A 53 -9.86 -4.06 7.60
CA VAL A 53 -9.93 -2.70 8.15
C VAL A 53 -11.37 -2.33 8.53
N LYS A 54 -12.37 -2.69 7.71
CA LYS A 54 -13.80 -2.50 8.05
C LYS A 54 -14.14 -3.21 9.36
N TYR A 55 -13.69 -4.45 9.50
CA TYR A 55 -13.95 -5.27 10.67
C TYR A 55 -13.31 -4.68 11.93
N ALA A 56 -12.05 -4.26 11.86
CA ALA A 56 -11.36 -3.60 12.97
C ALA A 56 -12.09 -2.32 13.41
N ILE A 57 -12.51 -1.49 12.47
CA ILE A 57 -13.28 -0.27 12.75
C ILE A 57 -14.62 -0.63 13.40
N LYS A 58 -15.34 -1.64 12.88
CA LYS A 58 -16.62 -2.11 13.44
C LYS A 58 -16.46 -2.62 14.88
N ARG A 59 -15.32 -3.22 15.20
CA ARG A 59 -14.96 -3.67 16.57
C ARG A 59 -14.50 -2.54 17.48
N GLY A 60 -14.48 -1.29 17.02
CA GLY A 60 -14.09 -0.13 17.81
C GLY A 60 -12.59 0.12 17.90
N VAL A 61 -11.77 -0.56 17.10
CA VAL A 61 -10.32 -0.31 17.05
C VAL A 61 -10.07 1.08 16.49
N ARG A 62 -9.44 1.94 17.29
CA ARG A 62 -9.02 3.29 16.90
C ARG A 62 -7.56 3.28 16.47
N PHE A 63 -7.25 4.00 15.40
CA PHE A 63 -5.90 4.16 14.90
C PHE A 63 -5.77 5.47 14.13
N ASP A 64 -4.62 6.12 14.22
CA ASP A 64 -4.33 7.35 13.48
C ASP A 64 -3.83 7.05 12.07
N TYR A 65 -3.00 6.02 11.90
CA TYR A 65 -2.42 5.63 10.62
C TYR A 65 -2.61 4.15 10.32
N LEU A 66 -3.14 3.85 9.14
CA LEU A 66 -3.06 2.54 8.52
C LEU A 66 -1.77 2.46 7.70
N LEU A 67 -0.84 1.60 8.15
CA LEU A 67 0.45 1.39 7.48
C LEU A 67 0.35 0.25 6.48
N VAL A 68 0.72 0.49 5.22
CA VAL A 68 0.61 -0.52 4.17
C VAL A 68 1.85 -0.63 3.30
N ASP A 69 2.16 -1.86 2.87
CA ASP A 69 3.21 -2.10 1.90
C ASP A 69 2.82 -1.59 0.49
N SER A 70 3.82 -1.40 -0.35
CA SER A 70 3.71 -1.11 -1.79
C SER A 70 2.77 -2.02 -2.58
N TRP A 71 2.52 -3.25 -2.10
CA TRP A 71 1.60 -4.18 -2.74
C TRP A 71 0.12 -3.87 -2.46
N PHE A 72 -0.17 -3.14 -1.39
CA PHE A 72 -1.54 -2.83 -0.96
C PHE A 72 -1.96 -1.40 -1.29
N THR A 73 -1.03 -0.51 -1.61
CA THR A 73 -1.33 0.89 -1.96
C THR A 73 -2.03 0.99 -3.32
N ASN A 74 -3.36 0.96 -3.29
CA ASN A 74 -4.23 1.09 -4.45
C ASN A 74 -5.28 2.20 -4.26
N THR A 75 -5.91 2.62 -5.36
CA THR A 75 -6.91 3.70 -5.35
C THR A 75 -8.13 3.38 -4.49
N LYS A 76 -8.61 2.12 -4.49
CA LYS A 76 -9.75 1.70 -3.67
C LYS A 76 -9.47 1.88 -2.18
N LEU A 77 -8.30 1.48 -1.71
CA LEU A 77 -7.92 1.58 -0.30
C LEU A 77 -7.74 3.04 0.12
N VAL A 78 -7.07 3.84 -0.71
CA VAL A 78 -6.92 5.30 -0.47
C VAL A 78 -8.28 5.97 -0.35
N ARG A 79 -9.19 5.70 -1.31
CA ARG A 79 -10.56 6.23 -1.30
C ARG A 79 -11.35 5.76 -0.09
N PHE A 80 -11.23 4.47 0.24
CA PHE A 80 -11.90 3.87 1.38
C PHE A 80 -11.49 4.51 2.71
N ILE A 81 -10.20 4.74 2.93
CA ILE A 81 -9.72 5.39 4.17
C ILE A 81 -10.14 6.86 4.17
N SER A 82 -9.95 7.56 3.06
CA SER A 82 -10.29 8.98 2.97
C SER A 82 -11.78 9.27 3.11
N SER A 83 -12.67 8.31 2.79
CA SER A 83 -14.12 8.46 2.95
C SER A 83 -14.62 8.17 4.36
N ARG A 84 -13.76 7.71 5.28
CA ARG A 84 -14.19 7.43 6.66
C ARG A 84 -14.28 8.72 7.45
N HIS A 85 -15.35 8.86 8.24
CA HIS A 85 -15.54 9.95 9.21
C HIS A 85 -14.75 9.76 10.51
N ILE A 86 -13.75 8.87 10.52
CA ILE A 86 -12.83 8.69 11.65
C ILE A 86 -11.53 9.41 11.30
N LYS A 87 -10.88 10.02 12.29
CA LYS A 87 -9.58 10.69 12.12
C LYS A 87 -8.47 9.65 11.91
N CYS A 88 -8.47 8.98 10.76
CA CYS A 88 -7.43 8.07 10.37
C CYS A 88 -6.93 8.36 8.95
N HIS A 89 -5.67 8.03 8.73
CA HIS A 89 -4.96 8.30 7.48
C HIS A 89 -4.29 7.03 6.96
N LEU A 90 -4.12 6.94 5.64
CA LEU A 90 -3.27 5.93 5.04
C LEU A 90 -1.84 6.47 5.00
N LEU A 91 -0.85 5.62 5.29
CA LEU A 91 0.56 5.89 5.00
C LEU A 91 1.20 4.61 4.47
N GLY A 92 1.64 4.63 3.22
CA GLY A 92 2.13 3.42 2.56
C GLY A 92 3.25 3.66 1.57
N MET A 93 4.05 2.62 1.31
CA MET A 93 4.97 2.66 0.18
C MET A 93 4.23 2.67 -1.15
N ILE A 94 4.82 3.28 -2.17
CA ILE A 94 4.32 3.21 -3.54
C ILE A 94 5.38 2.68 -4.49
N LYS A 95 4.95 1.93 -5.49
CA LYS A 95 5.81 1.59 -6.62
C LYS A 95 5.95 2.80 -7.53
N LEU A 96 7.18 3.07 -7.99
CA LEU A 96 7.47 4.09 -9.00
C LEU A 96 7.13 3.59 -10.42
N GLY A 97 5.90 3.09 -10.58
CA GLY A 97 5.38 2.48 -11.80
C GLY A 97 4.65 3.46 -12.71
N LYS A 98 3.63 2.95 -13.41
CA LYS A 98 2.82 3.70 -14.38
C LYS A 98 1.63 4.46 -13.76
N THR A 99 1.46 4.39 -12.44
CA THR A 99 0.38 5.10 -11.74
C THR A 99 0.52 6.60 -11.98
N ASN A 100 -0.53 7.20 -12.54
CA ASN A 100 -0.61 8.63 -12.80
C ASN A 100 -1.32 9.34 -11.65
N TYR A 101 -0.76 10.48 -11.27
CA TYR A 101 -1.29 11.40 -10.29
C TYR A 101 -1.69 12.69 -10.99
N ALA A 102 -2.83 13.26 -10.62
CA ALA A 102 -3.22 14.58 -11.09
C ALA A 102 -2.47 15.62 -10.26
N THR A 103 -1.61 16.39 -10.94
CA THR A 103 -0.83 17.48 -10.36
C THR A 103 -1.29 18.81 -10.94
N LYS A 104 -0.83 19.93 -10.36
CA LYS A 104 -1.05 21.26 -10.93
C LYS A 104 -0.44 21.45 -12.33
N HIS A 105 0.47 20.58 -12.74
CA HIS A 105 1.14 20.58 -14.05
C HIS A 105 0.59 19.49 -15.00
N GLY A 106 -0.59 18.94 -14.70
CA GLY A 106 -1.20 17.85 -15.46
C GLY A 106 -0.96 16.47 -14.85
N LYS A 107 -1.32 15.43 -15.59
CA LYS A 107 -1.19 14.03 -15.15
C LYS A 107 0.27 13.58 -15.27
N MET A 108 0.86 13.17 -14.16
CA MET A 108 2.26 12.73 -14.12
C MET A 108 2.40 11.44 -13.32
N ASN A 109 3.28 10.55 -13.74
CA ASN A 109 3.70 9.42 -12.93
C ASN A 109 4.80 9.82 -11.92
N ALA A 110 5.09 8.94 -10.96
CA ALA A 110 6.05 9.21 -9.91
C ALA A 110 7.45 9.61 -10.42
N LYS A 111 7.94 8.98 -11.51
CA LYS A 111 9.26 9.32 -12.08
C LYS A 111 9.26 10.70 -12.73
N GLN A 112 8.16 11.07 -13.40
CA GLN A 112 7.99 12.41 -13.97
C GLN A 112 7.93 13.46 -12.87
N ILE A 113 7.20 13.21 -11.78
CA ILE A 113 7.13 14.11 -10.62
C ILE A 113 8.52 14.31 -10.01
N ILE A 114 9.29 13.24 -9.78
CA ILE A 114 10.66 13.35 -9.27
C ILE A 114 11.53 14.23 -10.18
N LYS A 115 11.51 13.97 -11.50
CA LYS A 115 12.29 14.77 -12.46
C LYS A 115 11.86 16.24 -12.46
N HIS A 116 10.57 16.51 -12.38
CA HIS A 116 10.01 17.85 -12.28
C HIS A 116 10.51 18.58 -11.04
N LEU A 117 10.37 17.97 -9.86
CA LEU A 117 10.83 18.52 -8.58
C LEU A 117 12.35 18.75 -8.54
N GLN A 118 13.13 17.89 -9.20
CA GLN A 118 14.58 18.08 -9.33
C GLN A 118 14.92 19.31 -10.19
N LYS A 119 14.23 19.50 -11.32
CA LYS A 119 14.42 20.68 -12.19
C LYS A 119 14.06 21.97 -11.47
N GLU A 120 12.99 21.96 -10.68
CA GLU A 120 12.56 23.10 -9.85
C GLU A 120 13.43 23.33 -8.60
N LYS A 121 14.46 22.49 -8.37
CA LYS A 121 15.29 22.52 -7.16
C LYS A 121 14.47 22.43 -5.85
N ALA A 122 13.31 21.77 -5.90
CA ALA A 122 12.39 21.62 -4.77
C ALA A 122 12.76 20.44 -3.83
N CYS A 123 13.76 19.64 -4.19
CA CYS A 123 14.25 18.54 -3.37
C CYS A 123 15.21 19.04 -2.27
N LYS A 124 15.01 18.56 -1.05
CA LYS A 124 15.74 18.94 0.15
C LYS A 124 16.62 17.81 0.65
N HIS A 125 17.66 18.14 1.41
CA HIS A 125 18.48 17.15 2.11
C HIS A 125 18.04 17.04 3.58
N ASN A 126 17.78 15.83 4.05
CA ASN A 126 17.52 15.56 5.45
C ASN A 126 18.82 15.03 6.11
N LYS A 127 19.37 15.81 7.05
CA LYS A 127 20.62 15.49 7.75
C LYS A 127 20.50 14.25 8.65
N ILE A 128 19.36 14.08 9.31
CA ILE A 128 19.11 12.98 10.27
C ILE A 128 19.09 11.64 9.53
N LEU A 129 18.33 11.56 8.43
CA LEU A 129 18.18 10.34 7.63
C LEU A 129 19.27 10.19 6.56
N ARG A 130 20.17 11.17 6.44
CA ARG A 130 21.23 11.28 5.41
C ARG A 130 20.70 10.98 4.01
N CYS A 131 19.54 11.55 3.67
CA CYS A 131 18.84 11.28 2.41
C CYS A 131 18.38 12.57 1.72
N THR A 132 18.23 12.52 0.40
CA THR A 132 17.56 13.57 -0.36
C THR A 132 16.11 13.19 -0.51
N TYR A 133 15.21 14.13 -0.29
CA TYR A 133 13.78 13.92 -0.43
C TYR A 133 13.09 15.06 -1.17
N CYS A 134 11.95 14.76 -1.78
CA CYS A 134 11.08 15.74 -2.43
C CYS A 134 9.63 15.42 -2.03
N THR A 135 8.79 16.45 -1.93
CA THR A 135 7.38 16.30 -1.52
C THR A 135 6.49 16.98 -2.56
N MET A 136 5.34 16.39 -2.86
CA MET A 136 4.32 17.03 -3.69
C MET A 136 2.93 16.57 -3.28
N ASP A 137 2.02 17.53 -3.17
CA ASP A 137 0.59 17.26 -2.98
C ASP A 137 -0.07 17.08 -4.34
N VAL A 138 -0.80 15.98 -4.49
CA VAL A 138 -1.40 15.55 -5.75
C VAL A 138 -2.79 14.97 -5.49
N LYS A 139 -3.52 14.63 -6.56
CA LYS A 139 -4.75 13.83 -6.45
C LYS A 139 -4.54 12.45 -7.07
N LEU A 140 -4.87 11.41 -6.32
CA LEU A 140 -4.95 10.03 -6.79
C LEU A 140 -6.43 9.64 -6.88
N ASP A 141 -6.94 9.42 -8.10
CA ASP A 141 -8.37 9.12 -8.32
C ASP A 141 -9.32 10.15 -7.66
N GLY A 142 -8.97 11.43 -7.76
CA GLY A 142 -9.71 12.53 -7.15
C GLY A 142 -9.43 12.76 -5.66
N VAL A 143 -8.83 11.80 -4.96
CA VAL A 143 -8.49 11.89 -3.54
C VAL A 143 -7.19 12.67 -3.35
N PRO A 144 -7.18 13.75 -2.54
CA PRO A 144 -5.95 14.46 -2.20
C PRO A 144 -5.00 13.56 -1.41
N VAL A 145 -3.74 13.49 -1.86
CA VAL A 145 -2.68 12.72 -1.20
C VAL A 145 -1.38 13.50 -1.26
N ARG A 146 -0.53 13.31 -0.27
CA ARG A 146 0.85 13.80 -0.24
C ARG A 146 1.80 12.68 -0.61
N LEU A 147 2.65 12.93 -1.60
CA LEU A 147 3.72 12.03 -2.00
C LEU A 147 5.04 12.50 -1.40
N PHE A 148 5.80 11.55 -0.86
CA PHE A 148 7.19 11.74 -0.51
C PHE A 148 8.05 10.84 -1.35
N PHE A 149 9.09 11.40 -1.95
CA PHE A 149 10.12 10.64 -2.64
C PHE A 149 11.43 10.81 -1.90
N CYS A 150 12.17 9.72 -1.65
CA CYS A 150 13.48 9.80 -1.02
C CYS A 150 14.50 8.88 -1.67
N LYS A 151 15.77 9.29 -1.66
CA LYS A 151 16.91 8.46 -2.07
C LYS A 151 18.09 8.68 -1.13
N ARG A 152 18.89 7.62 -0.94
CA ARG A 152 20.12 7.67 -0.13
C ARG A 152 21.34 7.74 -1.04
N GLY A 153 22.20 8.73 -0.84
CA GLY A 153 23.39 8.95 -1.66
C GLY A 153 23.10 9.44 -3.09
N ARG A 154 24.16 9.75 -3.84
CA ARG A 154 24.03 10.31 -5.20
C ARG A 154 23.45 9.30 -6.20
N LYS A 155 23.93 8.05 -6.17
CA LYS A 155 23.54 6.93 -7.04
C LYS A 155 22.41 6.04 -6.49
N GLY A 156 21.81 6.42 -5.36
CA GLY A 156 20.76 5.61 -4.75
C GLY A 156 19.46 5.61 -5.54
N ASN A 157 18.72 4.51 -5.42
CA ASN A 157 17.38 4.39 -5.97
C ASN A 157 16.39 5.27 -5.20
N TRP A 158 15.43 5.82 -5.94
CA TRP A 158 14.30 6.53 -5.35
C TRP A 158 13.28 5.53 -4.79
N ASN A 159 12.76 5.83 -3.62
CA ASN A 159 11.61 5.19 -3.01
C ASN A 159 10.50 6.22 -2.86
N GLY A 160 9.25 5.75 -2.84
CA GLY A 160 8.08 6.61 -2.67
C GLY A 160 7.23 6.18 -1.47
N LEU A 161 6.74 7.16 -0.72
CA LEU A 161 5.66 7.03 0.25
C LEU A 161 4.47 7.88 -0.22
N LEU A 162 3.27 7.42 0.11
CA LEU A 162 2.02 8.12 -0.10
C LEU A 162 1.28 8.21 1.23
N THR A 163 0.72 9.37 1.53
CA THR A 163 -0.21 9.54 2.64
C THR A 163 -1.44 10.34 2.25
N THR A 164 -2.56 10.07 2.91
CA THR A 164 -3.77 10.91 2.85
C THR A 164 -3.69 12.10 3.81
N ASP A 165 -2.69 12.16 4.68
CA ASP A 165 -2.46 13.27 5.60
C ASP A 165 -1.61 14.37 4.94
N LEU A 166 -2.26 15.46 4.52
CA LEU A 166 -1.61 16.61 3.90
C LEU A 166 -0.89 17.54 4.89
N SER A 167 -0.95 17.26 6.19
CA SER A 167 -0.18 18.02 7.20
C SER A 167 1.16 17.36 7.49
N LEU A 168 1.29 16.06 7.24
CA LEU A 168 2.44 15.26 7.61
C LEU A 168 3.74 15.73 6.93
N SER A 169 4.83 15.85 7.68
CA SER A 169 6.16 16.11 7.13
C SER A 169 6.85 14.81 6.70
N PHE A 170 7.87 14.92 5.85
CA PHE A 170 8.63 13.75 5.39
C PHE A 170 9.29 12.97 6.55
N LEU A 171 9.86 13.67 7.53
CA LEU A 171 10.55 13.03 8.65
C LEU A 171 9.58 12.26 9.54
N GLU A 172 8.40 12.83 9.80
CA GLU A 172 7.35 12.17 10.58
C GLU A 172 6.78 10.97 9.83
N ALA A 173 6.45 11.14 8.55
CA ALA A 173 6.02 10.04 7.69
C ALA A 173 7.03 8.89 7.70
N TYR A 174 8.32 9.19 7.57
CA TYR A 174 9.37 8.18 7.64
C TYR A 174 9.41 7.47 9.00
N ARG A 175 9.33 8.21 10.11
CA ARG A 175 9.35 7.64 11.47
C ARG A 175 8.14 6.76 11.76
N ILE A 176 6.94 7.22 11.37
CA ILE A 176 5.71 6.45 11.53
C ILE A 176 5.81 5.17 10.69
N TYR A 177 6.22 5.28 9.42
CA TYR A 177 6.34 4.12 8.55
C TYR A 177 7.44 3.14 8.99
N ALA A 178 8.53 3.61 9.60
CA ALA A 178 9.58 2.75 10.13
C ALA A 178 9.07 1.75 11.18
N ARG A 179 7.97 2.06 11.88
CA ARG A 179 7.31 1.11 12.81
C ARG A 179 6.81 -0.16 12.11
N ARG A 180 6.55 -0.11 10.80
CA ARG A 180 6.21 -1.29 9.98
C ARG A 180 7.37 -2.28 9.87
N TRP A 181 8.63 -1.86 10.01
CA TRP A 181 9.75 -2.80 10.05
C TRP A 181 9.83 -3.55 11.37
N ALA A 182 9.35 -2.96 12.49
CA ALA A 182 9.29 -3.69 13.76
C ALA A 182 8.36 -4.91 13.66
N THR A 183 7.29 -4.83 12.85
CA THR A 183 6.40 -5.98 12.59
C THR A 183 7.03 -7.07 11.70
N GLU A 184 8.19 -6.84 11.09
CA GLU A 184 8.93 -7.88 10.34
C GLU A 184 10.00 -8.55 11.20
N VAL A 185 10.50 -7.87 12.24
CA VAL A 185 11.56 -8.38 13.15
C VAL A 185 10.96 -9.15 14.34
N ALA A 186 9.69 -8.89 14.67
CA ALA A 186 9.00 -9.53 15.80
C ALA A 186 8.41 -10.93 15.48
N TYR A 187 8.69 -11.49 14.30
CA TYR A 187 8.27 -12.84 13.89
C TYR A 187 9.45 -13.72 13.53
#